data_AF-A0A2V7CC63-F1
#
_entry.id   AF-A0A2V7CC63-F1
#
_cell.length_a   1.000
_cell.length_b   1.000
_cell.length_c   1.000
_cell.angle_alpha   90.00
_cell.angle_beta   90.00
_cell.angle_gamma   90.00
#
_symmetry.space_group_name_H-M   'P 1'
#
loop_
_entity.id
_entity.type
_entity.pdbx_description
1 polymer ?
#
loop_
_entity_poly.entity_id
_entity_poly.type
_entity_poly.pdbx_seq_one_letter_code
_entity_poly.pdbx_strand_id
1 'polypeptide(L)'
;MVTDQPVPVILLTGYAGAELVRRARAAGVVAYLTSVDRKPLISAIEIALERFGEFRILRREGSDPSEAPVTRQLVEHAKKVLIARLGLSEAEAFRHILERKLDTRRSLRDTARTILGAEGVLARPDFARSLELIFHAVRGDLRPRRRAALSRR
;
A
#
# COMPACT_ATOMS: atom_id res chain seq x y z
N MET A 1 -26.48 12.31 19.81
CA MET A 1 -25.34 12.38 18.88
C MET A 1 -24.42 11.22 19.22
N VAL A 2 -24.39 10.18 18.37
CA VAL A 2 -23.37 9.12 18.51
C VAL A 2 -22.02 9.80 18.29
N THR A 3 -21.13 9.60 19.26
CA THR A 3 -19.92 10.36 19.54
C THR A 3 -18.99 10.54 18.35
N ASP A 4 -18.42 11.75 18.20
CA ASP A 4 -17.34 12.12 17.27
C ASP A 4 -15.99 11.38 17.55
N GLN A 5 -16.03 10.35 18.39
CA GLN A 5 -14.93 9.44 18.68
C GLN A 5 -15.21 8.09 18.02
N PRO A 6 -14.58 7.81 16.87
CA PRO A 6 -14.75 6.52 16.22
C PRO A 6 -14.11 5.42 17.07
N VAL A 7 -14.69 4.22 17.00
CA VAL A 7 -14.28 3.00 17.72
C VAL A 7 -14.25 1.83 16.73
N PRO A 8 -13.44 0.78 16.97
CA PRO A 8 -13.48 -0.44 16.18
C PRO A 8 -14.83 -1.16 16.39
N VAL A 9 -15.49 -1.57 15.30
CA VAL A 9 -16.78 -2.28 15.34
C VAL A 9 -16.68 -3.63 14.64
N ILE A 10 -17.11 -4.70 15.30
CA ILE A 10 -17.19 -6.06 14.75
C ILE A 10 -18.67 -6.43 14.65
N LEU A 11 -19.09 -6.92 13.48
CA LEU A 11 -20.46 -7.38 13.26
C LEU A 11 -20.55 -8.89 13.43
N LEU A 12 -21.25 -9.35 14.48
CA LEU A 12 -21.63 -10.75 14.63
C LEU A 12 -23.00 -10.96 13.96
N THR A 13 -23.06 -11.87 12.99
CA THR A 13 -24.31 -12.18 12.27
C THR A 13 -24.33 -13.65 11.87
N GLY A 14 -25.44 -14.35 12.12
CA GLY A 14 -25.65 -15.72 11.64
C GLY A 14 -25.79 -15.83 10.11
N TYR A 15 -25.88 -14.69 9.42
CA TYR A 15 -25.96 -14.62 7.96
C TYR A 15 -25.15 -13.43 7.43
N ALA A 16 -24.12 -13.73 6.65
CA ALA A 16 -23.25 -12.74 6.02
C ALA A 16 -23.56 -12.62 4.51
N GLY A 17 -24.73 -12.10 4.16
CA GLY A 17 -25.02 -11.74 2.77
C GLY A 17 -24.09 -10.64 2.26
N ALA A 18 -23.64 -10.72 1.00
CA ALA A 18 -22.67 -9.78 0.41
C ALA A 18 -23.08 -8.30 0.54
N GLU A 19 -24.39 -8.02 0.46
CA GLU A 19 -24.95 -6.67 0.61
C GLU A 19 -24.76 -6.10 2.02
N LEU A 20 -24.99 -6.93 3.05
CA LEU A 20 -24.82 -6.54 4.45
C LEU A 20 -23.34 -6.23 4.73
N VAL A 21 -22.43 -7.08 4.23
CA VAL A 21 -20.98 -6.88 4.36
C VAL A 21 -20.55 -5.57 3.70
N ARG A 22 -21.06 -5.27 2.50
CA ARG A 22 -20.74 -4.03 1.78
C ARG A 22 -21.19 -2.79 2.55
N ARG A 23 -22.44 -2.79 3.04
CA ARG A 23 -22.99 -1.69 3.84
C ARG A 23 -22.26 -1.51 5.17
N ALA A 24 -21.96 -2.62 5.85
CA ALA A 24 -21.19 -2.62 7.10
C ALA A 24 -19.78 -2.02 6.90
N ARG A 25 -19.08 -2.41 5.84
CA ARG A 25 -17.76 -1.82 5.50
C ARG A 25 -17.86 -0.32 5.25
N ALA A 26 -18.89 0.14 4.53
CA ALA A 26 -19.14 1.57 4.31
C ALA A 26 -19.43 2.33 5.62
N ALA A 27 -20.06 1.67 6.60
CA ALA A 27 -20.31 2.20 7.94
C ALA A 27 -19.10 2.10 8.89
N GLY A 28 -17.93 1.63 8.42
CA GLY A 28 -16.72 1.55 9.24
C GLY A 28 -16.57 0.28 10.06
N VAL A 29 -17.36 -0.77 9.80
CA VAL A 29 -17.17 -2.09 10.40
C VAL A 29 -15.86 -2.70 9.90
N VAL A 30 -15.07 -3.21 10.84
CA VAL A 30 -13.69 -3.68 10.60
C VAL A 30 -13.58 -5.20 10.49
N ALA A 31 -14.54 -5.98 11.01
CA ALA A 31 -14.58 -7.43 10.88
C ALA A 31 -16.02 -8.00 10.97
N TYR A 32 -16.22 -9.21 10.45
CA TYR A 32 -17.49 -9.95 10.51
C TYR A 32 -17.27 -11.37 11.04
N LEU A 33 -18.23 -11.87 11.83
CA LEU A 33 -18.21 -13.22 12.39
C LEU A 33 -19.57 -13.89 12.24
N THR A 34 -19.55 -15.16 11.82
CA THR A 34 -20.74 -16.04 11.77
C THR A 34 -20.85 -16.99 12.95
N SER A 35 -19.81 -17.04 13.80
CA SER A 35 -19.75 -17.88 14.99
C SER A 35 -19.27 -17.07 16.20
N VAL A 36 -19.71 -17.48 17.40
CA VAL A 36 -19.29 -16.94 18.70
C VAL A 36 -18.12 -17.74 19.32
N ASP A 37 -17.51 -18.65 18.55
CA ASP A 37 -16.36 -19.42 19.01
C ASP A 37 -15.21 -18.52 19.46
N ARG A 38 -14.58 -18.89 20.58
CA ARG A 38 -13.55 -18.06 21.24
C ARG A 38 -12.36 -17.75 20.34
N LYS A 39 -11.87 -18.73 19.56
CA LYS A 39 -10.70 -18.55 18.68
C LYS A 39 -10.97 -17.57 17.53
N PRO A 40 -12.02 -17.75 16.70
CA PRO A 40 -12.41 -16.76 15.69
C PRO A 40 -12.68 -15.37 16.26
N LEU A 41 -13.30 -15.28 17.44
CA LEU A 41 -13.59 -14.01 18.07
C LEU A 41 -12.33 -13.22 18.44
N ILE A 42 -11.33 -13.88 19.05
CA ILE A 42 -10.05 -13.24 19.39
C ILE A 42 -9.37 -12.72 18.12
N SER A 43 -9.29 -13.54 17.07
CA SER A 43 -8.67 -13.14 15.80
C SER A 43 -9.39 -11.96 15.14
N ALA A 44 -10.72 -11.94 15.15
CA ALA A 44 -11.48 -10.82 14.62
C ALA A 44 -11.25 -9.52 15.41
N ILE A 45 -11.06 -9.60 16.72
CA ILE A 45 -10.72 -8.44 17.56
C ILE A 45 -9.33 -7.90 17.22
N GLU A 46 -8.34 -8.78 17.05
CA GLU A 46 -6.98 -8.36 16.67
C GLU A 46 -6.98 -7.65 15.32
N ILE A 47 -7.65 -8.23 14.31
CA ILE A 47 -7.80 -7.61 12.99
C ILE A 47 -8.54 -6.27 13.12
N ALA A 48 -9.63 -6.22 13.88
CA ALA A 48 -10.42 -5.00 14.08
C ALA A 48 -9.59 -3.85 14.67
N LEU A 49 -8.78 -4.15 15.68
CA LEU A 49 -7.90 -3.18 16.34
C LEU A 49 -6.82 -2.67 15.38
N GLU A 50 -6.19 -3.56 14.62
CA GLU A 50 -5.18 -3.21 13.62
C GLU A 50 -5.76 -2.26 12.57
N ARG A 51 -6.90 -2.62 11.96
CA ARG A 51 -7.60 -1.79 10.97
C ARG A 51 -8.03 -0.45 11.51
N PHE A 52 -8.45 -0.41 12.75
CA PHE A 52 -8.82 0.83 13.40
C PHE A 52 -7.59 1.73 13.63
N GLY A 53 -6.43 1.13 13.93
CA GLY A 53 -5.14 1.83 13.93
C GLY A 53 -4.82 2.48 12.59
N GLU A 54 -4.91 1.72 11.48
CA GLU A 54 -4.73 2.25 10.11
C GLU A 54 -5.70 3.41 9.83
N PHE A 55 -6.99 3.22 10.14
CA PHE A 55 -8.02 4.23 9.95
C PHE A 55 -7.71 5.52 10.73
N ARG A 56 -7.24 5.42 11.97
CA ARG A 56 -6.87 6.60 12.78
C ARG A 56 -5.70 7.37 12.17
N ILE A 57 -4.72 6.67 11.61
CA ILE A 57 -3.59 7.29 10.93
C ILE A 57 -4.10 8.03 9.68
N LEU A 58 -4.90 7.37 8.85
CA LEU A 58 -5.47 7.95 7.64
C LEU A 58 -6.39 9.15 7.93
N ARG A 59 -7.17 9.12 9.01
CA ARG A 59 -8.05 10.24 9.40
C ARG A 59 -7.27 11.46 9.88
N ARG A 60 -6.06 11.27 10.41
CA ARG A 60 -5.16 12.35 10.83
C ARG A 60 -4.30 12.87 9.68
N GLU A 61 -4.35 12.24 8.51
CA GLU A 61 -3.56 12.62 7.37
C GLU A 61 -4.25 13.75 6.60
N GLY A 62 -3.61 14.93 6.60
CA GLY A 62 -4.13 16.12 5.93
C GLY A 62 -5.03 16.98 6.82
N SER A 63 -5.26 18.21 6.38
CA SER A 63 -6.09 19.21 7.08
C SER A 63 -7.58 19.09 6.75
N ASP A 64 -7.93 18.44 5.63
CA ASP A 64 -9.30 18.29 5.16
C ASP A 64 -9.83 16.85 5.37
N PRO A 65 -10.80 16.64 6.29
CA PRO A 65 -11.43 15.34 6.52
C PRO A 65 -12.10 14.75 5.28
N SER A 66 -12.50 15.58 4.31
CA SER A 66 -13.16 15.15 3.08
C SER A 66 -12.24 14.31 2.17
N GLU A 67 -10.92 14.45 2.31
CA GLU A 67 -9.94 13.72 1.52
C GLU A 67 -9.59 12.33 2.10
N ALA A 68 -9.90 12.09 3.38
CA ALA A 68 -9.56 10.85 4.06
C ALA A 68 -10.09 9.58 3.36
N PRO A 69 -11.33 9.54 2.83
CA PRO A 69 -11.83 8.38 2.08
C PRO A 69 -11.02 8.09 0.81
N VAL A 70 -10.63 9.13 0.06
CA VAL A 70 -9.85 8.99 -1.17
C VAL A 70 -8.44 8.50 -0.85
N THR A 71 -7.81 9.08 0.16
CA THR A 71 -6.48 8.65 0.63
C THR A 71 -6.52 7.20 1.11
N ARG A 72 -7.55 6.80 1.85
CA ARG A 72 -7.76 5.40 2.25
C ARG A 72 -7.82 4.48 1.05
N GLN A 73 -8.62 4.81 0.03
CA GLN A 73 -8.74 3.98 -1.17
C GLN A 73 -7.39 3.81 -1.90
N LEU A 74 -6.61 4.88 -2.03
CA LEU A 74 -5.29 4.83 -2.65
C LEU A 74 -4.32 3.94 -1.86
N VAL A 75 -4.31 4.07 -0.53
CA VAL A 75 -3.46 3.26 0.35
C VAL A 75 -3.84 1.78 0.28
N GLU A 76 -5.13 1.44 0.30
CA GLU A 76 -5.59 0.05 0.15
C GLU A 76 -5.18 -0.54 -1.22
N HIS A 77 -5.19 0.27 -2.28
CA HIS A 77 -4.73 -0.18 -3.59
C HIS A 77 -3.20 -0.37 -3.61
N ALA A 78 -2.45 0.56 -3.03
CA ALA A 78 -0.99 0.43 -2.91
C ALA A 78 -0.59 -0.80 -2.09
N LYS A 79 -1.31 -1.11 -1.01
CA LYS A 79 -1.10 -2.35 -0.22
C LYS A 79 -1.25 -3.59 -1.10
N LYS A 80 -2.31 -3.68 -1.91
CA LYS A 80 -2.50 -4.82 -2.85
C LYS A 80 -1.33 -4.99 -3.81
N VAL A 81 -0.79 -3.89 -4.34
CA VAL A 81 0.39 -3.92 -5.21
C VAL A 81 1.60 -4.48 -4.46
N LEU A 82 1.90 -3.96 -3.26
CA LEU A 82 3.02 -4.42 -2.46
C LEU A 82 2.89 -5.88 -2.06
N ILE A 83 1.69 -6.34 -1.69
CA ILE A 83 1.40 -7.75 -1.41
C ILE A 83 1.70 -8.60 -2.64
N ALA A 84 1.15 -8.22 -3.81
CA ALA A 84 1.31 -8.99 -5.04
C ALA A 84 2.76 -9.03 -5.55
N ARG A 85 3.51 -7.93 -5.41
CA ARG A 85 4.88 -7.81 -5.94
C ARG A 85 5.95 -8.33 -4.98
N LEU A 86 5.77 -8.14 -3.67
CA LEU A 86 6.79 -8.39 -2.65
C LEU A 86 6.42 -9.53 -1.69
N GLY A 87 5.21 -10.10 -1.79
CA GLY A 87 4.76 -11.18 -0.92
C GLY A 87 4.53 -10.76 0.54
N LEU A 88 4.35 -9.47 0.80
CA LEU A 88 4.12 -8.94 2.14
C LEU A 88 2.74 -9.33 2.66
N SER A 89 2.62 -9.49 3.98
CA SER A 89 1.32 -9.44 4.64
C SER A 89 0.73 -8.03 4.53
N GLU A 90 -0.56 -7.91 4.82
CA GLU A 90 -1.23 -6.63 4.73
C GLU A 90 -0.72 -5.60 5.75
N ALA A 91 -0.39 -6.07 6.95
CA ALA A 91 0.24 -5.30 8.01
C ALA A 91 1.63 -4.77 7.59
N GLU A 92 2.44 -5.64 6.98
CA GLU A 92 3.76 -5.30 6.44
C GLU A 92 3.65 -4.29 5.30
N ALA A 93 2.70 -4.48 4.39
CA ALA A 93 2.47 -3.56 3.29
C ALA A 93 2.10 -2.16 3.79
N PHE A 94 1.22 -2.05 4.79
CA PHE A 94 0.85 -0.75 5.37
C PHE A 94 2.05 -0.10 6.08
N ARG A 95 2.78 -0.87 6.89
CA ARG A 95 4.01 -0.39 7.55
C ARG A 95 5.06 0.09 6.54
N HIS A 96 5.26 -0.62 5.44
CA HIS A 96 6.17 -0.20 4.38
C HIS A 96 5.75 1.15 3.75
N ILE A 97 4.45 1.41 3.61
CA ILE A 97 3.95 2.73 3.15
C ILE A 97 4.27 3.82 4.18
N LEU A 98 4.11 3.54 5.48
CA LEU A 98 4.44 4.49 6.55
C LEU A 98 5.94 4.80 6.60
N GLU A 99 6.79 3.78 6.50
CA GLU A 99 8.25 3.94 6.44
C GLU A 99 8.64 4.80 5.24
N ARG A 100 8.11 4.49 4.06
CA ARG A 100 8.38 5.27 2.84
C ARG A 100 7.88 6.72 2.95
N LYS A 101 6.74 6.95 3.59
CA LYS A 101 6.21 8.29 3.89
C LYS A 101 7.21 9.08 4.73
N LEU A 102 7.73 8.48 5.80
CA LEU A 102 8.70 9.13 6.69
C LEU A 102 10.03 9.41 5.97
N ASP A 103 10.56 8.43 5.24
CA ASP A 103 11.82 8.56 4.51
C ASP A 103 11.77 9.67 3.46
N THR A 104 10.63 9.80 2.77
CA THR A 104 10.44 10.80 1.71
C THR A 104 9.81 12.10 2.18
N ARG A 105 9.37 12.18 3.45
CA ARG A 105 8.62 13.29 4.05
C ARG A 105 7.41 13.74 3.21
N ARG A 106 6.72 12.78 2.57
CA ARG A 106 5.53 13.02 1.74
C ARG A 106 4.25 12.70 2.51
N SER A 107 3.10 13.08 1.96
CA SER A 107 1.80 12.62 2.47
C SER A 107 1.59 11.12 2.15
N LEU A 108 0.74 10.44 2.91
CA LEU A 108 0.34 9.06 2.59
C LEU A 108 -0.29 8.96 1.21
N ARG A 109 -1.05 9.99 0.81
CA ARG A 109 -1.67 10.07 -0.51
C ARG A 109 -0.62 10.06 -1.62
N ASP A 110 0.42 10.86 -1.48
CA ASP A 110 1.48 10.96 -2.48
C ASP A 110 2.39 9.73 -2.48
N THR A 111 2.67 9.16 -1.32
CA THR A 111 3.40 7.89 -1.21
C THR A 111 2.63 6.77 -1.90
N ALA A 112 1.33 6.63 -1.64
CA ALA A 112 0.48 5.64 -2.30
C ALA A 112 0.43 5.84 -3.82
N ARG A 113 0.24 7.07 -4.29
CA ARG A 113 0.30 7.41 -5.72
C ARG A 113 1.65 7.07 -6.35
N THR A 114 2.75 7.30 -5.63
CA THR A 114 4.10 6.97 -6.11
C THR A 114 4.25 5.46 -6.32
N ILE A 115 3.75 4.65 -5.37
CA ILE A 115 3.77 3.18 -5.49
C ILE A 115 2.91 2.71 -6.68
N LEU A 116 1.69 3.23 -6.80
CA LEU A 116 0.78 2.88 -7.90
C LEU A 116 1.33 3.33 -9.27
N GLY A 117 1.96 4.49 -9.33
CA GLY A 117 2.60 5.00 -10.54
C GLY A 117 3.79 4.13 -10.97
N ALA A 118 4.61 3.70 -10.01
CA ALA A 118 5.70 2.77 -10.27
C ALA A 118 5.19 1.44 -10.82
N GLU A 119 4.13 0.88 -10.24
CA GLU A 119 3.48 -0.34 -10.74
C GLU A 119 3.02 -0.19 -12.20
N GLY A 120 2.40 0.95 -12.55
CA GLY A 120 1.97 1.21 -13.93
C GLY A 120 3.11 1.26 -14.94
N VAL A 121 4.31 1.68 -14.53
CA VAL A 121 5.52 1.64 -15.38
C VAL A 121 6.08 0.23 -15.47
N LEU A 122 6.18 -0.48 -14.34
CA LEU A 122 6.74 -1.83 -14.26
C LEU A 122 5.86 -2.89 -14.93
N ALA A 123 4.56 -2.65 -15.05
CA ALA A 123 3.62 -3.54 -15.74
C ALA A 123 3.70 -3.42 -17.28
N ARG A 124 4.48 -2.48 -17.83
CA ARG A 124 4.61 -2.34 -19.28
C ARG A 124 5.43 -3.51 -19.88
N PRO A 125 4.95 -4.14 -20.97
CA PRO A 125 5.62 -5.28 -21.58
C PRO A 125 7.05 -4.95 -22.06
N ASP A 126 7.28 -3.71 -22.47
CA ASP A 126 8.57 -3.29 -23.04
C ASP A 126 9.55 -2.75 -21.98
N PHE A 127 9.18 -2.78 -20.70
CA PHE A 127 10.00 -2.21 -19.62
C PHE A 127 11.37 -2.90 -19.51
N ALA A 128 11.40 -4.23 -19.60
CA ALA A 128 12.65 -5.01 -19.57
C ALA A 128 13.58 -4.63 -20.74
N ARG A 129 13.02 -4.51 -21.95
CA ARG A 129 13.76 -4.10 -23.15
C ARG A 129 14.29 -2.66 -23.03
N SER A 130 13.50 -1.78 -22.41
CA SER A 130 13.89 -0.39 -22.15
C SER A 130 15.03 -0.32 -21.15
N LEU A 131 15.00 -1.14 -20.10
CA LEU A 131 16.11 -1.28 -19.15
C LEU A 131 17.37 -1.84 -19.83
N GLU A 132 17.25 -2.87 -20.66
CA GLU A 132 18.38 -3.41 -21.41
C GLU A 132 19.04 -2.35 -22.29
N LEU A 133 18.26 -1.54 -23.01
CA LEU A 133 18.77 -0.44 -23.82
C LEU A 133 19.48 0.62 -22.97
N ILE A 134 18.90 1.02 -21.83
CA ILE A 134 19.52 1.98 -20.91
C ILE A 134 20.83 1.42 -20.34
N PHE A 135 20.84 0.17 -19.86
CA PHE A 135 22.04 -0.46 -19.34
C PHE A 135 23.12 -0.58 -20.41
N HIS A 136 22.75 -0.90 -21.66
CA HIS A 136 23.68 -1.02 -22.76
C HIS A 136 24.24 0.33 -23.23
N ALA A 137 23.43 1.40 -23.20
CA ALA A 137 23.87 2.76 -23.48
C ALA A 137 24.83 3.26 -22.39
N VAL A 138 24.50 3.05 -21.11
CA VAL A 138 25.31 3.48 -19.97
C VAL A 138 26.61 2.68 -19.84
N ARG A 139 26.61 1.37 -20.13
CA ARG A 139 27.85 0.56 -20.19
C ARG A 139 28.66 0.78 -21.48
N GLY A 140 28.02 1.16 -22.58
CA GLY A 140 28.67 1.36 -23.88
C GLY A 140 29.68 2.51 -23.92
N ASP A 141 29.60 3.45 -22.96
CA ASP A 141 30.52 4.58 -22.83
C ASP A 141 31.86 4.23 -22.17
N LEU A 142 32.03 3.01 -21.66
CA LEU A 142 33.34 2.50 -21.23
C LEU A 142 34.12 1.91 -22.41
N ARG A 143 34.37 2.70 -23.46
CA ARG A 143 35.46 2.37 -24.40
C ARG A 143 36.78 2.59 -23.69
N PRO A 144 37.64 1.57 -23.50
CA PRO A 144 38.99 1.82 -22.99
C PRO A 144 39.70 2.74 -23.98
N ARG A 145 40.18 3.89 -23.51
CA ARG A 145 41.10 4.74 -24.27
C ARG A 145 42.27 3.86 -24.68
N ARG A 146 42.30 3.42 -25.95
CA ARG A 146 43.48 2.86 -26.59
C ARG A 146 44.58 3.90 -26.40
N ARG A 147 45.54 3.62 -25.50
CA ARG A 147 46.82 4.33 -25.47
C ARG A 147 47.40 4.19 -26.86
N ALA A 148 47.42 5.30 -27.58
CA ALA A 148 48.09 5.39 -28.86
C ALA A 148 49.52 4.89 -28.69
N ALA A 149 49.87 3.91 -29.50
CA ALA A 149 51.24 3.49 -29.70
C ALA A 149 52.08 4.71 -30.07
N LEU A 150 53.00 5.08 -29.19
CA LEU A 150 54.14 5.93 -29.54
C LEU A 150 55.35 5.00 -29.59
N SER A 151 55.54 4.45 -30.79
CA SER A 151 56.84 4.04 -31.32
C SER A 151 57.63 5.30 -31.69
N ARG A 152 58.97 5.22 -31.57
CA ARG A 152 60.07 6.14 -31.92
C ARG A 152 60.81 6.56 -30.65
N ARG A 153 62.07 6.22 -30.42
CA ARG A 153 63.19 5.76 -31.26
C ARG A 153 64.15 4.96 -30.38
#